data_AF-A0A7V0TZ58-F1
#
_entry.id   AF-A0A7V0TZ58-F1
#
_cell.length_a   1.000
_cell.length_b   1.000
_cell.length_c   1.000
_cell.angle_alpha   90.00
_cell.angle_beta   90.00
_cell.angle_gamma   90.00
#
_symmetry.space_group_name_H-M   'P 1'
#
loop_
_entity.id
_entity.type
_entity.pdbx_description
1 polymer ?
#
loop_
_entity_poly.entity_id
_entity_poly.type
_entity_poly.pdbx_seq_one_letter_code
_entity_poly.pdbx_strand_id
1 'polypeptide(L)' 'MSAFEALQTIVQREGMEVDYEQYDFGVMINGIGDTLADDTTSSYWLYYVNDQSPTVGADSYLLEADDKVEFRYERLDF' A
#
# COMPACT_ATOMS: atom_id res chain seq x y z
N MET A 1 11.69 -4.89 -8.79
CA MET A 1 10.25 -4.67 -8.61
C MET A 1 10.06 -4.32 -7.15
N SER A 2 9.58 -3.11 -6.88
CA SER A 2 9.19 -2.72 -5.52
C SER A 2 7.84 -3.32 -5.15
N ALA A 3 7.50 -3.30 -3.87
CA ALA A 3 6.17 -3.71 -3.41
C ALA A 3 5.05 -2.84 -4.03
N PHE A 4 5.32 -1.54 -4.21
CA PHE A 4 4.39 -0.63 -4.86
C PHE A 4 4.21 -0.92 -6.35
N GLU A 5 5.30 -1.18 -7.09
CA GLU A 5 5.22 -1.57 -8.51
C GLU A 5 4.43 -2.89 -8.69
N ALA A 6 4.60 -3.83 -7.76
CA ALA A 6 3.85 -5.08 -7.76
C ALA A 6 2.35 -4.84 -7.50
N LEU A 7 2.01 -3.99 -6.54
CA LEU A 7 0.63 -3.59 -6.27
C LEU A 7 -0.01 -2.97 -7.52
N GLN A 8 0.64 -1.95 -8.11
CA GLN A 8 0.13 -1.29 -9.32
C GLN A 8 -0.10 -2.29 -10.45
N THR A 9 0.83 -3.21 -10.67
CA THR A 9 0.71 -4.25 -11.70
C THR A 9 -0.51 -5.14 -11.48
N ILE A 10 -0.77 -5.56 -10.25
CA ILE A 10 -1.92 -6.43 -9.92
C ILE A 10 -3.23 -5.66 -10.05
N VAL A 11 -3.31 -4.47 -9.45
CA VAL A 11 -4.52 -3.63 -9.46
C VAL A 11 -4.90 -3.24 -10.89
N GLN A 12 -3.93 -2.86 -11.72
CA GLN A 12 -4.16 -2.54 -13.12
C GLN A 12 -4.63 -3.74 -13.95
N ARG A 13 -4.11 -4.95 -13.67
CA ARG A 13 -4.57 -6.18 -14.35
C ARG A 13 -6.04 -6.50 -14.07
N GLU A 14 -6.54 -6.08 -12.91
CA GLU A 14 -7.96 -6.20 -12.54
C GLU A 14 -8.81 -5.02 -13.07
N GLY A 15 -8.23 -4.10 -13.85
CA GLY A 15 -8.93 -2.94 -14.41
C GLY A 15 -9.22 -1.83 -13.40
N MET A 16 -8.48 -1.81 -12.29
CA MET A 16 -8.57 -0.80 -11.23
C MET A 16 -7.33 0.11 -11.25
N GLU A 17 -7.34 1.15 -10.44
CA GLU A 17 -6.21 2.06 -10.24
C GLU A 17 -5.83 2.16 -8.76
N VAL A 18 -4.58 2.55 -8.50
CA VAL A 18 -4.11 2.91 -7.16
C VAL A 18 -4.07 4.43 -7.12
N ASP A 19 -4.79 5.03 -6.17
CA ASP A 19 -4.68 6.45 -5.83
C ASP A 19 -3.57 6.61 -4.79
N TYR A 20 -2.60 7.47 -5.09
CA TYR A 20 -1.42 7.65 -4.28
C TYR A 20 -0.78 9.02 -4.47
N GLU A 21 -0.03 9.43 -3.45
CA GLU A 21 0.78 10.63 -3.49
C GLU A 21 2.22 10.30 -3.08
N GLN A 22 3.20 10.94 -3.74
CA GLN A 22 4.60 10.80 -3.39
C GLN A 22 4.99 11.86 -2.36
N TYR A 23 5.57 11.39 -1.25
CA TYR A 23 6.18 12.23 -0.22
C TYR A 23 7.69 11.96 -0.13
N ASP A 24 8.40 12.84 0.59
CA ASP A 24 9.84 12.69 0.84
C ASP A 24 10.17 11.40 1.60
N PHE A 25 9.22 10.86 2.37
CA PHE A 25 9.38 9.61 3.13
C PHE A 25 8.89 8.36 2.39
N GLY A 26 8.36 8.50 1.17
CA GLY A 26 7.84 7.40 0.35
C GLY A 26 6.43 7.65 -0.17
N VAL A 27 5.88 6.64 -0.85
CA VAL A 27 4.51 6.66 -1.37
C VAL A 27 3.48 6.46 -0.26
N MET A 28 2.45 7.31 -0.25
CA MET A 28 1.23 7.13 0.54
C MET A 28 0.09 6.69 -0.38
N ILE A 29 -0.56 5.59 -0.03
CA ILE A 29 -1.71 5.07 -0.79
C ILE A 29 -2.99 5.65 -0.19
N ASN A 30 -3.69 6.43 -0.99
CA ASN A 30 -4.97 7.04 -0.63
C ASN A 30 -6.16 6.16 -1.04
N GLY A 31 -5.98 5.24 -1.98
CA GLY A 31 -7.05 4.35 -2.41
C GLY A 31 -6.60 3.21 -3.33
N ILE A 32 -7.38 2.13 -3.34
CA ILE A 32 -7.24 1.02 -4.29
C ILE A 32 -8.63 0.70 -4.85
N GLY A 33 -8.81 0.89 -6.16
CA GLY A 33 -10.13 0.83 -6.78
C GLY A 33 -11.10 1.82 -6.13
N ASP A 34 -12.30 1.36 -5.76
CA ASP A 34 -13.32 2.20 -5.13
C ASP A 34 -13.15 2.36 -3.60
N THR A 35 -12.11 1.77 -3.00
CA THR A 35 -11.88 1.84 -1.54
C THR A 35 -10.84 2.91 -1.23
N LEU A 36 -11.32 4.06 -0.76
CA LEU A 36 -10.50 5.21 -0.36
C LEU A 36 -10.22 5.22 1.15
N ALA A 37 -9.10 5.82 1.54
CA ALA A 37 -8.86 6.23 2.92
C ALA A 37 -9.96 7.19 3.40
N ASP A 38 -10.30 7.08 4.67
CA ASP A 38 -11.37 7.88 5.29
C ASP A 38 -10.93 8.38 6.66
N ASP A 39 -10.60 9.66 6.72
CA ASP A 39 -10.23 10.35 7.95
C ASP A 39 -11.36 10.38 8.99
N THR A 40 -12.62 10.34 8.56
CA THR A 40 -13.79 10.37 9.47
C THR A 40 -13.89 9.10 10.29
N THR A 41 -13.55 7.96 9.67
CA THR A 41 -13.53 6.64 10.33
C THR A 41 -12.13 6.21 10.77
N SER A 42 -11.11 7.03 10.50
CA SER A 42 -9.69 6.73 10.72
C SER A 42 -9.25 5.44 10.03
N SER A 43 -9.76 5.20 8.82
CA SER A 43 -9.49 3.99 8.04
C SER A 43 -8.51 4.27 6.91
N TYR A 44 -7.39 3.54 6.86
CA TYR A 44 -6.26 3.81 5.98
C TYR A 44 -5.73 2.54 5.33
N TRP A 45 -4.99 2.71 4.22
CA TRP A 45 -4.24 1.63 3.59
C TRP A 45 -2.86 1.50 4.25
N LEU A 46 -2.61 0.34 4.85
CA LEU A 46 -1.36 0.01 5.52
C LEU A 46 -0.63 -1.11 4.80
N TYR A 47 0.69 -1.01 4.78
CA TYR A 47 1.58 -1.91 4.05
C TYR A 47 2.38 -2.78 5.02
N TYR A 48 2.40 -4.09 4.74
CA TYR A 48 3.12 -5.09 5.52
C TYR A 48 3.92 -6.00 4.62
N VAL A 49 5.08 -6.43 5.14
CA VAL A 49 5.88 -7.51 4.58
C VAL A 49 6.11 -8.53 5.66
N ASN A 50 5.73 -9.79 5.40
CA ASN A 50 5.88 -10.90 6.33
C ASN A 50 5.27 -10.56 7.72
N ASP A 51 4.06 -9.99 7.70
CA ASP A 51 3.28 -9.56 8.88
C ASP A 51 3.94 -8.43 9.72
N GLN A 52 4.93 -7.73 9.18
CA GLN A 52 5.62 -6.60 9.82
C GLN A 52 5.46 -5.31 9.03
N SER A 53 5.38 -4.18 9.74
CA SER A 53 5.40 -2.84 9.13
C SER A 53 6.83 -2.46 8.75
N PRO A 54 7.16 -2.28 7.46
CA PRO A 54 8.52 -1.94 7.05
C PRO A 54 8.93 -0.54 7.49
N THR A 55 10.24 -0.30 7.54
CA THR A 55 10.81 1.02 7.89
C THR A 55 10.94 1.97 6.69
N VAL A 56 10.58 1.52 5.49
CA VAL A 56 10.61 2.27 4.24
C VAL A 56 9.26 2.17 3.53
N GLY A 57 8.94 3.14 2.67
CA GLY A 57 7.75 3.11 1.83
C GLY A 57 7.74 1.91 0.87
N ALA A 58 6.54 1.53 0.41
CA ALA A 58 6.34 0.42 -0.52
C ALA A 58 7.03 0.65 -1.89
N ASP A 59 7.27 1.91 -2.26
CA ASP A 59 8.04 2.32 -3.45
C ASP A 59 9.54 2.02 -3.32
N SER A 60 10.06 1.98 -2.09
CA SER A 60 11.48 1.77 -1.79
C SER A 60 11.82 0.33 -1.36
N TYR A 61 10.84 -0.43 -0.88
CA TYR A 61 11.05 -1.84 -0.52
C TYR A 61 11.15 -2.71 -1.79
N LEU A 62 12.31 -3.35 -2.00
CA LEU A 62 12.53 -4.28 -3.09
C LEU A 62 12.12 -5.69 -2.67
N LEU A 63 11.25 -6.33 -3.47
CA LEU A 63 10.73 -7.66 -3.17
C LEU A 63 11.81 -8.73 -3.25
N GLU A 64 11.81 -9.63 -2.27
CA GLU A 64 12.59 -10.86 -2.28
C GLU A 64 11.70 -12.07 -2.60
N ALA A 65 12.33 -13.20 -2.95
CA ALA A 65 11.59 -14.44 -3.15
C ALA A 65 10.91 -14.85 -1.84
N ASP A 66 9.69 -15.37 -1.94
CA ASP A 66 8.85 -15.82 -0.82
C ASP A 66 8.35 -14.72 0.13
N ASP A 67 8.57 -13.44 -0.18
CA ASP A 67 7.95 -12.34 0.55
C ASP A 67 6.42 -12.39 0.43
N LYS A 68 5.74 -12.34 1.59
CA LYS A 68 4.31 -12.11 1.66
C LYS A 68 4.06 -10.62 1.86
N VAL A 69 3.55 -9.96 0.82
CA VAL A 69 3.18 -8.54 0.85
C VAL A 69 1.68 -8.39 1.01
N GLU A 70 1.28 -7.52 1.93
CA GLU A 70 -0.13 -7.20 2.16
C GLU A 70 -0.33 -5.69 2.22
N PHE A 71 -1.36 -5.23 1.50
CA PHE A 71 -1.94 -3.91 1.65
C PHE A 71 -3.30 -4.10 2.30
N ARG A 72 -3.45 -3.62 3.53
CA ARG A 72 -4.62 -3.86 4.37
C ARG A 72 -5.36 -2.54 4.60
N TYR A 73 -6.67 -2.55 4.43
CA TYR A 73 -7.52 -1.43 4.80
C TYR A 73 -7.90 -1.58 6.27
N GLU A 74 -7.30 -0.76 7.12
CA GLU A 74 -7.39 -0.89 8.57
C GLU A 74 -7.83 0.41 9.22
N ARG A 75 -8.68 0.30 10.23
CA ARG A 75 -8.97 1.40 11.13
C ARG A 75 -7.85 1.53 12.14
N LEU A 76 -7.28 2.73 12.22
CA LEU A 76 -6.31 3.11 13.23
C LEU A 76 -7.05 3.78 14.40
N ASP A 77 -6.79 3.29 15.60
CA ASP A 77 -7.25 3.92 16.83
C ASP A 77 -6.07 4.70 17.42
N PHE A 78 -6.16 6.03 17.37
CA PHE A 78 -5.20 6.97 17.95
C PHE A 78 -5.74 7.64 19.21
#